data_AF-T0TBL6-F1
#
_entry.id   AF-T0TBL6-F1
#
_cell.length_a   1.000
_cell.length_b   1.000
_cell.length_c   1.000
_cell.angle_alpha   90.00
_cell.angle_beta   90.00
_cell.angle_gamma   90.00
#
_symmetry.space_group_name_H-M   'P 1'
#
loop_
_entity.id
_entity.type
_entity.pdbx_description
1 polymer ?
#
loop_
_entity_poly.entity_id
_entity_poly.type
_entity_poly.pdbx_seq_one_letter_code
_entity_poly.pdbx_strand_id
1 'polypeptide(L)'
;MTDNSKTRVVVGMSGGVDSSVTALLLKEQGYDVIGVFMKNWDDTDEFGVCTATEDYKDVAAVADQVGIPYYSVNFEKEYWDRVFEYFLAEYRAGRTPNPDVMCNKEIKFKAFLDYAMTLGADYVATGHYAQVSRDEDGTVHMLRGADNNKDQTYFLSQLSQEQLQKVMFPLGHLEKPEVRKIAERAGLATAKKKIQQEFALSVKRTLNNSLVNIYQHKKVV
;
A
#
# COMPACT_ATOMS: atom_id res chain seq x y z
N MET A 1 1.55 7.08 30.26
CA MET A 1 1.63 6.63 28.86
C MET A 1 0.23 6.19 28.47
N THR A 2 -0.29 6.69 27.35
CA THR A 2 -1.56 6.22 26.79
C THR A 2 -1.43 4.74 26.44
N ASP A 3 -2.39 3.93 26.88
CA ASP A 3 -2.47 2.52 26.54
C ASP A 3 -2.96 2.37 25.09
N ASN A 4 -2.06 2.01 24.18
CA ASN A 4 -2.35 1.86 22.75
C ASN A 4 -3.07 0.55 22.42
N SER A 5 -3.14 -0.41 23.36
CA SER A 5 -3.66 -1.76 23.09
C SER A 5 -5.16 -1.81 22.75
N LYS A 6 -5.89 -0.73 23.06
CA LYS A 6 -7.30 -0.56 22.72
C LYS A 6 -7.54 0.07 21.35
N THR A 7 -6.48 0.55 20.70
CA THR A 7 -6.55 1.19 19.39
C THR A 7 -6.15 0.16 18.34
N ARG A 8 -7.10 -0.22 17.48
CA ARG A 8 -6.85 -1.18 16.41
C ARG A 8 -6.32 -0.49 15.17
N VAL A 9 -5.18 -0.98 14.67
CA VAL A 9 -4.53 -0.47 13.47
C VAL A 9 -4.41 -1.58 12.42
N VAL A 10 -5.06 -1.37 11.28
CA VAL A 10 -4.96 -2.31 10.15
C VAL A 10 -3.87 -1.83 9.19
N VAL A 11 -2.82 -2.63 9.04
CA VAL A 11 -1.64 -2.32 8.23
C VAL A 11 -1.81 -2.93 6.85
N GLY A 12 -1.76 -2.10 5.81
CA GLY A 12 -1.66 -2.58 4.43
C GLY A 12 -0.28 -3.17 4.19
N MET A 13 -0.18 -4.50 4.07
CA MET A 13 1.06 -5.23 3.89
C MET A 13 1.20 -5.70 2.45
N SER A 14 2.24 -5.22 1.75
CA SER A 14 2.48 -5.55 0.34
C SER A 14 3.49 -6.68 0.13
N GLY A 15 4.01 -7.28 1.20
CA GLY A 15 5.16 -8.19 1.14
C GLY A 15 6.49 -7.47 0.95
N GLY A 16 6.52 -6.14 1.05
CA GLY A 16 7.72 -5.32 1.01
C GLY A 16 8.22 -4.91 2.40
N VAL A 17 9.52 -4.58 2.49
CA VAL A 17 10.20 -4.21 3.76
C VAL A 17 9.54 -3.04 4.49
N ASP A 18 8.96 -2.09 3.77
CA ASP A 18 8.37 -0.87 4.36
C ASP A 18 7.12 -1.19 5.17
N SER A 19 6.19 -1.95 4.58
CA SER A 19 5.02 -2.41 5.31
C SER A 19 5.36 -3.38 6.44
N SER A 20 6.41 -4.17 6.30
CA SER A 20 6.89 -5.07 7.36
C SER A 20 7.37 -4.30 8.58
N VAL A 21 8.20 -3.27 8.37
CA VAL A 21 8.70 -2.41 9.45
C VAL A 21 7.56 -1.56 10.03
N THR A 22 6.61 -1.13 9.20
CA THR A 22 5.40 -0.44 9.67
C THR A 22 4.63 -1.27 10.70
N ALA A 23 4.38 -2.54 10.37
CA ALA A 23 3.69 -3.46 11.26
C ALA A 23 4.47 -3.72 12.56
N LEU A 24 5.78 -3.93 12.44
CA LEU A 24 6.68 -4.10 13.59
C LEU A 24 6.65 -2.89 14.53
N LEU A 25 6.83 -1.68 14.01
CA LEU A 25 6.87 -0.46 14.82
C LEU A 25 5.57 -0.22 15.57
N LEU A 26 4.42 -0.45 14.92
CA LEU A 26 3.11 -0.33 15.57
C LEU A 26 2.92 -1.40 16.66
N LYS A 27 3.39 -2.63 16.41
CA LYS A 27 3.35 -3.70 17.41
C LYS A 27 4.22 -3.35 18.63
N GLU A 28 5.43 -2.84 18.42
CA GLU A 28 6.33 -2.39 19.48
C GLU A 28 5.76 -1.21 20.28
N GLN A 29 4.99 -0.34 19.63
CA GLN A 29 4.24 0.75 20.29
C GLN A 29 3.00 0.27 21.06
N GLY A 30 2.68 -1.03 21.01
CA GLY A 30 1.62 -1.65 21.79
C GLY A 30 0.22 -1.57 21.19
N TYR A 31 0.07 -1.25 19.90
CA TYR A 31 -1.22 -1.23 19.22
C TYR A 31 -1.79 -2.65 19.01
N ASP A 32 -3.11 -2.75 18.86
CA ASP A 32 -3.76 -3.95 18.32
C ASP A 32 -3.62 -3.97 16.79
N VAL A 33 -2.57 -4.64 16.31
CA VAL A 33 -2.16 -4.60 14.89
C VAL A 33 -2.70 -5.80 14.13
N ILE A 34 -3.30 -5.55 12.97
CA ILE A 34 -3.72 -6.56 12.00
C ILE A 34 -3.05 -6.28 10.65
N GLY A 35 -2.43 -7.29 10.03
CA GLY A 35 -1.92 -7.20 8.66
C GLY A 35 -2.98 -7.52 7.61
N VAL A 36 -3.03 -6.78 6.51
CA VAL A 36 -3.91 -7.10 5.37
C VAL A 36 -3.12 -6.98 4.07
N PHE A 37 -3.08 -8.08 3.32
CA PHE A 37 -2.58 -8.11 1.95
C PHE A 37 -3.72 -7.84 0.95
N MET A 38 -3.47 -6.97 -0.02
CA MET A 38 -4.45 -6.62 -1.05
C MET A 38 -4.03 -7.23 -2.39
N LYS A 39 -4.83 -8.19 -2.89
CA LYS A 39 -4.69 -8.69 -4.26
C LYS A 39 -5.48 -7.76 -5.18
N ASN A 40 -4.78 -6.85 -5.86
CA ASN A 40 -5.37 -5.83 -6.74
C ASN A 40 -5.27 -6.20 -8.23
N TRP A 41 -4.49 -7.22 -8.57
CA TRP A 41 -4.27 -7.63 -9.95
C TRP A 41 -3.94 -9.12 -10.00
N ASP A 42 -4.44 -9.80 -11.03
CA ASP A 42 -4.01 -11.16 -11.36
C ASP A 42 -2.88 -11.09 -12.38
N ASP A 43 -1.64 -11.27 -11.92
CA ASP A 43 -0.41 -11.28 -12.74
C ASP A 43 0.09 -12.72 -12.94
N THR A 44 -0.83 -13.69 -12.96
CA THR A 44 -0.50 -15.09 -13.28
C THR A 44 0.00 -15.16 -14.71
N ASP A 45 1.26 -15.58 -14.88
CA ASP A 45 1.87 -15.67 -16.19
C ASP A 45 1.52 -16.95 -16.95
N GLU A 46 2.03 -17.06 -18.19
CA GLU A 46 1.82 -18.21 -19.08
C GLU A 46 2.35 -19.54 -18.49
N PHE A 47 3.19 -19.48 -17.45
CA PHE A 47 3.72 -20.62 -16.73
C PHE A 47 3.00 -20.88 -15.39
N GLY A 48 1.95 -20.11 -15.09
CA GLY A 48 1.16 -20.22 -13.86
C GLY A 48 1.83 -19.58 -12.64
N VAL A 49 2.91 -18.80 -12.81
CA VAL A 49 3.61 -18.14 -11.71
C VAL A 49 2.91 -16.82 -11.40
N CYS A 50 2.43 -16.68 -10.16
CA CYS A 50 1.71 -15.51 -9.68
C CYS A 50 2.57 -14.75 -8.64
N THR A 51 2.98 -13.53 -8.97
CA THR A 51 3.78 -12.66 -8.09
C THR A 51 3.09 -12.37 -6.76
N ALA A 52 1.77 -12.18 -6.77
CA ALA A 52 0.96 -11.98 -5.57
C ALA A 52 1.03 -13.17 -4.60
N THR A 53 1.27 -14.39 -5.09
CA THR A 53 1.41 -15.57 -4.22
C THR A 53 2.70 -15.51 -3.41
N GLU A 54 3.81 -15.08 -4.02
CA GLU A 54 5.09 -14.93 -3.31
C GLU A 54 5.06 -13.74 -2.35
N ASP A 55 4.47 -12.61 -2.77
CA ASP A 55 4.31 -11.46 -1.87
C ASP A 55 3.43 -11.80 -0.65
N TYR A 56 2.38 -12.62 -0.83
CA TYR A 56 1.57 -13.08 0.29
C TYR A 56 2.32 -14.02 1.24
N LYS A 57 3.22 -14.87 0.73
CA LYS A 57 4.09 -15.69 1.58
C LYS A 57 5.02 -14.81 2.44
N ASP A 58 5.54 -13.73 1.87
CA ASP A 58 6.35 -12.78 2.63
C ASP A 58 5.54 -12.05 3.70
N VAL A 59 4.27 -11.69 3.42
CA VAL A 59 3.36 -11.15 4.43
C VAL A 59 3.14 -12.14 5.57
N ALA A 60 2.82 -13.40 5.25
CA ALA A 60 2.63 -14.45 6.25
C ALA A 60 3.87 -14.64 7.12
N ALA A 61 5.05 -14.76 6.51
CA ALA A 61 6.31 -14.93 7.22
C ALA A 61 6.60 -13.75 8.18
N VAL A 62 6.38 -12.51 7.73
CA VAL A 62 6.59 -11.33 8.58
C VAL A 62 5.53 -11.24 9.68
N ALA A 63 4.26 -11.51 9.38
CA ALA A 63 3.19 -11.47 10.36
C ALA A 63 3.41 -12.51 11.48
N ASP A 64 3.87 -13.70 11.13
CA ASP A 64 4.27 -14.74 12.08
C ASP A 64 5.47 -14.29 12.93
N GLN A 65 6.49 -13.66 12.33
CA GLN A 65 7.65 -13.12 13.05
C GLN A 65 7.28 -12.00 14.03
N VAL A 66 6.37 -11.11 13.65
CA VAL A 66 5.92 -9.96 14.45
C VAL A 66 4.87 -10.38 15.49
N GLY A 67 4.18 -11.51 15.29
CA GLY A 67 3.11 -11.99 16.17
C GLY A 67 1.83 -11.17 16.01
N ILE A 68 1.37 -11.00 14.76
CA ILE A 68 0.12 -10.32 14.41
C ILE A 68 -0.75 -11.20 13.50
N PRO A 69 -2.09 -11.13 13.61
CA PRO A 69 -2.98 -11.77 12.64
C PRO A 69 -2.83 -11.11 11.26
N TYR A 70 -3.02 -11.89 10.21
CA TYR A 70 -3.00 -11.40 8.84
C TYR A 70 -4.14 -11.98 8.00
N TYR A 71 -4.60 -11.18 7.03
CA TYR A 71 -5.66 -11.55 6.09
C TYR A 71 -5.29 -11.17 4.66
N SER A 72 -6.05 -11.71 3.71
CA SER A 72 -6.00 -11.31 2.31
C SER A 72 -7.37 -10.80 1.87
N VAL A 73 -7.39 -9.78 1.03
CA VAL A 73 -8.60 -9.24 0.39
C VAL A 73 -8.34 -9.05 -1.10
N ASN A 74 -9.34 -9.33 -1.93
CA ASN A 74 -9.28 -9.14 -3.37
C ASN A 74 -10.00 -7.83 -3.75
N PHE A 75 -9.27 -6.91 -4.39
CA PHE A 75 -9.78 -5.66 -4.95
C PHE A 75 -9.49 -5.54 -6.46
N GLU A 76 -9.32 -6.66 -7.17
CA GLU A 76 -9.08 -6.68 -8.62
C GLU A 76 -10.17 -5.94 -9.38
N LYS A 77 -11.43 -6.14 -8.98
CA LYS A 77 -12.57 -5.46 -9.61
C LYS A 77 -12.50 -3.94 -9.40
N GLU A 78 -12.32 -3.51 -8.16
CA GLU A 78 -12.22 -2.08 -7.81
C GLU A 78 -11.02 -1.42 -8.49
N TYR A 79 -9.88 -2.11 -8.53
CA TYR A 79 -8.68 -1.63 -9.20
C TYR A 79 -8.90 -1.48 -10.70
N TRP A 80 -9.49 -2.49 -11.34
CA TRP A 80 -9.83 -2.43 -12.75
C TRP A 80 -10.74 -1.23 -13.05
N ASP A 81 -11.88 -1.16 -12.38
CA ASP A 81 -12.93 -0.17 -12.65
C ASP A 81 -12.47 1.27 -12.34
N ARG A 82 -11.69 1.48 -11.26
CA ARG A 82 -11.39 2.83 -10.76
C ARG A 82 -9.99 3.34 -11.10
N VAL A 83 -9.04 2.45 -11.39
CA VAL A 83 -7.65 2.80 -11.67
C VAL A 83 -7.28 2.48 -13.11
N PHE A 84 -7.55 1.25 -13.55
CA PHE A 84 -7.11 0.79 -14.87
C PHE A 84 -7.96 1.36 -16.00
N GLU A 85 -9.28 1.45 -15.84
CA GLU A 85 -10.14 2.11 -16.84
C GLU A 85 -9.79 3.60 -17.01
N TYR A 86 -9.52 4.31 -15.91
CA TYR A 86 -8.98 5.67 -15.93
C TYR A 86 -7.68 5.73 -16.72
N PHE A 87 -6.72 4.86 -16.41
CA PHE A 87 -5.42 4.80 -17.08
C PHE A 87 -5.59 4.65 -18.61
N LEU A 88 -6.43 3.70 -19.05
CA LEU A 88 -6.70 3.49 -20.48
C LEU A 88 -7.40 4.69 -21.13
N ALA A 89 -8.36 5.32 -20.44
CA ALA A 89 -9.07 6.49 -20.95
C ALA A 89 -8.14 7.69 -21.18
N GLU A 90 -7.21 7.94 -20.25
CA GLU A 90 -6.23 9.01 -20.37
C GLU A 90 -5.26 8.79 -21.55
N TYR A 91 -4.77 7.56 -21.71
CA TYR A 91 -3.95 7.20 -22.87
C TYR A 91 -4.69 7.38 -24.20
N ARG A 92 -5.97 6.97 -24.28
CA ARG A 92 -6.81 7.19 -25.47
C ARG A 92 -6.98 8.67 -25.80
N ALA A 93 -6.92 9.53 -24.80
CA ALA A 93 -7.02 10.97 -24.95
C ALA A 93 -5.65 11.67 -25.13
N GLY A 94 -4.57 10.92 -25.32
CA GLY A 94 -3.23 11.45 -25.58
C GLY A 94 -2.55 12.07 -24.35
N ARG A 95 -3.02 11.74 -23.14
CA ARG A 95 -2.43 12.20 -21.88
C ARG A 95 -1.56 11.13 -21.25
N THR A 96 -0.69 11.53 -20.32
CA THR A 96 0.13 10.62 -19.50
C THR A 96 -0.51 10.49 -18.12
N PRO A 97 -1.27 9.41 -17.82
CA PRO A 97 -1.91 9.22 -16.52
C PRO A 97 -0.90 8.91 -15.41
N ASN A 98 -1.30 9.21 -14.16
CA ASN A 98 -0.62 8.73 -12.96
C ASN A 98 -1.55 7.79 -12.16
N PRO A 99 -1.49 6.48 -12.41
CA PRO A 99 -2.34 5.48 -11.76
C PRO A 99 -1.99 5.24 -10.29
N ASP A 100 -0.78 5.56 -9.84
CA ASP A 100 -0.43 5.45 -8.41
C ASP A 100 -1.22 6.45 -7.55
N VAL A 101 -1.42 7.67 -8.05
CA VAL A 101 -2.28 8.67 -7.41
C VAL A 101 -3.71 8.14 -7.27
N MET A 102 -4.23 7.52 -8.34
CA MET A 102 -5.57 6.93 -8.33
C MET A 102 -5.66 5.68 -7.44
N CYS A 103 -4.64 4.84 -7.42
CA CYS A 103 -4.57 3.66 -6.55
C CYS A 103 -4.64 4.07 -5.07
N ASN A 104 -3.89 5.10 -4.66
CA ASN A 104 -3.98 5.62 -3.31
C ASN A 104 -5.38 6.14 -3.02
N LYS A 105 -5.92 7.00 -3.89
CA LYS A 105 -7.24 7.60 -3.72
C LYS A 105 -8.37 6.57 -3.62
N GLU A 106 -8.43 5.63 -4.55
CA GLU A 106 -9.60 4.77 -4.78
C GLU A 106 -9.49 3.38 -4.17
N ILE A 107 -8.26 2.90 -3.93
CA ILE A 107 -8.00 1.56 -3.40
C ILE A 107 -7.44 1.67 -1.99
N LYS A 108 -6.20 2.15 -1.80
CA LYS A 108 -5.53 2.10 -0.49
C LYS A 108 -6.21 2.95 0.59
N PHE A 109 -6.82 4.07 0.23
CA PHE A 109 -7.46 4.96 1.21
C PHE A 109 -8.97 5.10 1.02
N LYS A 110 -9.57 4.24 0.18
CA LYS A 110 -11.02 4.12 0.03
C LYS A 110 -11.45 2.67 0.23
N ALA A 111 -11.29 1.80 -0.77
CA ALA A 111 -11.71 0.39 -0.65
C ALA A 111 -11.06 -0.32 0.56
N PHE A 112 -9.75 -0.15 0.75
CA PHE A 112 -9.03 -0.73 1.88
C PHE A 112 -9.40 -0.08 3.22
N LEU A 113 -9.60 1.25 3.25
CA LEU A 113 -10.04 1.96 4.44
C LEU A 113 -11.42 1.47 4.88
N ASP A 114 -12.38 1.40 3.95
CA ASP A 114 -13.73 0.91 4.20
C ASP A 114 -13.70 -0.52 4.72
N TYR A 115 -12.91 -1.40 4.10
CA TYR A 115 -12.71 -2.77 4.56
C TYR A 115 -12.11 -2.83 5.97
N ALA A 116 -11.07 -2.04 6.26
CA ALA A 116 -10.46 -1.99 7.58
C ALA A 116 -11.44 -1.54 8.67
N MET A 117 -12.33 -0.59 8.36
CA MET A 117 -13.38 -0.17 9.30
C MET A 117 -14.34 -1.33 9.62
N THR A 118 -14.62 -2.24 8.68
CA THR A 118 -15.43 -3.45 8.96
C THR A 118 -14.74 -4.44 9.90
N LEU A 119 -13.40 -4.39 9.99
CA LEU A 119 -12.60 -5.16 10.96
C LEU A 119 -12.52 -4.48 12.34
N GLY A 120 -13.24 -3.36 12.52
CA GLY A 120 -13.22 -2.56 13.74
C GLY A 120 -11.94 -1.76 13.93
N ALA A 121 -11.27 -1.39 12.84
CA ALA A 121 -10.06 -0.56 12.94
C ALA A 121 -10.39 0.88 13.32
N ASP A 122 -9.55 1.47 14.16
CA ASP A 122 -9.57 2.91 14.44
C ASP A 122 -8.77 3.67 13.39
N TYR A 123 -7.68 3.05 12.91
CA TYR A 123 -6.77 3.59 11.91
C TYR A 123 -6.34 2.54 10.89
N VAL A 124 -5.98 3.01 9.69
CA VAL A 124 -5.18 2.25 8.74
C VAL A 124 -3.75 2.77 8.72
N ALA A 125 -2.79 1.88 8.56
CA ALA A 125 -1.40 2.26 8.38
C ALA A 125 -0.84 1.68 7.09
N THR A 126 0.11 2.40 6.50
CA THR A 126 0.80 1.98 5.29
C THR A 126 2.28 2.31 5.39
N GLY A 127 3.11 1.63 4.61
CA GLY A 127 4.55 1.90 4.52
C GLY A 127 4.91 3.14 3.70
N HIS A 128 4.03 4.14 3.60
CA HIS A 128 4.34 5.36 2.87
C HIS A 128 5.26 6.27 3.69
N TYR A 129 6.21 6.90 3.00
CA TYR A 129 7.08 7.96 3.53
C TYR A 129 6.36 9.31 3.44
N ALA A 130 5.43 9.52 4.35
CA ALA A 130 4.69 10.74 4.55
C ALA A 130 4.42 10.93 6.05
N GLN A 131 3.97 12.09 6.47
CA GLN A 131 3.65 12.39 7.86
C GLN A 131 2.26 12.99 7.96
N VAL A 132 1.61 12.81 9.11
CA VAL A 132 0.38 13.53 9.46
C VAL A 132 0.61 14.30 10.76
N SER A 133 0.17 15.56 10.79
CA SER A 133 0.15 16.39 12.00
C SER A 133 -1.29 16.76 12.32
N ARG A 134 -1.63 16.85 13.60
CA ARG A 134 -2.97 17.22 14.06
C ARG A 134 -2.90 18.51 14.85
N ASP A 135 -3.69 19.49 14.44
CA ASP A 135 -3.85 20.77 15.11
C ASP A 135 -4.77 20.63 16.34
N GLU A 136 -4.78 21.66 17.18
CA GLU A 136 -5.61 21.71 18.40
C GLU A 136 -7.12 21.63 18.11
N ASP A 137 -7.56 22.14 16.96
CA ASP A 137 -8.95 22.09 16.49
C ASP A 137 -9.34 20.72 15.91
N GLY A 138 -8.39 19.78 15.83
CA GLY A 138 -8.56 18.44 15.27
C GLY A 138 -8.35 18.35 13.77
N THR A 139 -8.02 19.45 13.08
CA THR A 139 -7.61 19.44 11.67
C THR A 139 -6.32 18.64 11.51
N VAL A 140 -6.17 17.92 10.40
CA VAL A 140 -5.05 17.00 10.15
C VAL A 140 -4.40 17.43 8.86
N HIS A 141 -3.08 17.58 8.89
CA HIS A 141 -2.29 18.07 7.77
C HIS A 141 -1.37 16.97 7.26
N MET A 142 -1.34 16.79 5.94
CA MET A 142 -0.32 15.98 5.28
C MET A 142 1.00 16.75 5.26
N LEU A 143 2.07 16.12 5.73
CA LEU A 143 3.42 16.64 5.73
C LEU A 143 4.36 15.70 4.97
N ARG A 144 5.43 16.25 4.41
CA ARG A 144 6.45 15.48 3.69
C ARG A 144 7.13 14.46 4.61
N GLY A 145 7.54 13.33 4.04
CA GLY A 145 8.46 12.41 4.72
C GLY A 145 9.79 13.11 5.07
N ALA A 146 10.42 12.70 6.17
CA ALA A 146 11.73 13.23 6.58
C ALA A 146 12.82 12.94 5.54
N ASP A 147 12.71 11.80 4.85
CA ASP A 147 13.57 11.45 3.71
C ASP A 147 13.05 12.09 2.42
N ASN A 148 13.61 13.24 2.06
CA ASN A 148 13.22 13.96 0.84
C ASN A 148 13.41 13.14 -0.45
N ASN A 149 14.29 12.13 -0.46
CA ASN A 149 14.49 11.26 -1.64
C ASN A 149 13.44 10.15 -1.74
N LYS A 150 12.64 9.97 -0.68
CA LYS A 150 11.60 8.95 -0.56
C LYS A 150 10.24 9.51 -0.25
N ASP A 151 10.10 10.81 -0.01
CA ASP A 151 8.82 11.48 0.20
C ASP A 151 7.77 11.05 -0.84
N GLN A 152 6.63 10.59 -0.32
CA GLN A 152 5.54 10.05 -1.13
C GLN A 152 4.29 10.93 -1.09
N THR A 153 4.34 12.11 -0.46
CA THR A 153 3.18 13.02 -0.41
C THR A 153 2.61 13.38 -1.78
N TYR A 154 3.44 13.41 -2.82
CA TYR A 154 3.01 13.59 -4.21
C TYR A 154 1.92 12.57 -4.63
N PHE A 155 2.13 11.29 -4.31
CA PHE A 155 1.20 10.22 -4.65
C PHE A 155 -0.03 10.18 -3.74
N LEU A 156 0.02 10.89 -2.61
CA LEU A 156 -1.05 11.00 -1.62
C LEU A 156 -1.82 12.33 -1.74
N SER A 157 -1.54 13.11 -2.77
CA SER A 157 -2.09 14.47 -2.98
C SER A 157 -3.61 14.54 -3.12
N GLN A 158 -4.28 13.40 -3.33
CA GLN A 158 -5.74 13.30 -3.48
C GLN A 158 -6.46 12.85 -2.19
N LEU A 159 -5.74 12.68 -1.07
CA LEU A 159 -6.38 12.29 0.18
C LEU A 159 -7.22 13.43 0.76
N SER A 160 -8.46 13.09 1.13
CA SER A 160 -9.39 14.01 1.78
C SER A 160 -9.09 14.12 3.27
N GLN A 161 -9.61 15.19 3.88
CA GLN A 161 -9.51 15.37 5.32
C GLN A 161 -10.11 14.21 6.11
N GLU A 162 -11.25 13.69 5.68
CA GLU A 162 -11.90 12.51 6.29
C GLU A 162 -11.00 11.26 6.26
N GLN A 163 -10.32 11.03 5.14
CA GLN A 163 -9.35 9.93 5.03
C GLN A 163 -8.16 10.18 5.95
N LEU A 164 -7.60 11.40 5.97
CA LEU A 164 -6.44 11.74 6.81
C LEU A 164 -6.69 11.56 8.31
N GLN A 165 -7.93 11.73 8.76
CA GLN A 165 -8.32 11.47 10.15
C GLN A 165 -8.09 10.02 10.60
N LYS A 166 -8.00 9.09 9.66
CA LYS A 166 -7.98 7.64 9.89
C LYS A 166 -6.68 6.97 9.44
N VAL A 167 -5.66 7.72 9.06
CA VAL A 167 -4.40 7.14 8.54
C VAL A 167 -3.22 7.37 9.48
N MET A 168 -2.29 6.42 9.47
CA MET A 168 -0.99 6.52 10.13
C MET A 168 0.12 6.22 9.12
N PHE A 169 1.23 6.95 9.23
CA PHE A 169 2.45 6.73 8.44
C PHE A 169 3.66 6.54 9.36
N PRO A 170 3.85 5.35 9.94
CA PRO A 170 4.92 5.11 10.93
C PRO A 170 6.35 5.32 10.41
N LEU A 171 6.55 5.28 9.08
CA LEU A 171 7.86 5.52 8.46
C LEU A 171 8.14 6.99 8.18
N GLY A 172 7.17 7.89 8.41
CA GLY A 172 7.25 9.30 8.02
C GLY A 172 8.47 10.06 8.54
N HIS A 173 8.96 9.69 9.72
CA HIS A 173 10.12 10.31 10.37
C HIS A 173 11.44 9.57 10.11
N LEU A 174 11.43 8.48 9.34
CA LEU A 174 12.58 7.61 9.13
C LEU A 174 13.14 7.77 7.73
N GLU A 175 14.46 7.72 7.64
CA GLU A 175 15.13 7.53 6.35
C GLU A 175 15.09 6.08 5.90
N LYS A 176 15.05 5.85 4.58
CA LYS A 176 15.01 4.49 4.02
C LYS A 176 16.14 3.57 4.50
N PRO A 177 17.40 4.02 4.66
CA PRO A 177 18.45 3.19 5.24
C PRO A 177 18.13 2.75 6.66
N GLU A 178 17.50 3.61 7.48
CA GLU A 178 17.13 3.29 8.85
C GLU A 178 16.03 2.23 8.89
N VAL A 179 15.03 2.33 8.02
CA VAL A 179 13.99 1.29 7.86
C VAL A 179 14.61 -0.06 7.54
N ARG A 180 15.61 -0.11 6.64
CA ARG A 180 16.32 -1.36 6.34
C ARG A 180 17.09 -1.92 7.54
N LYS A 181 17.79 -1.07 8.29
CA LYS A 181 18.50 -1.50 9.51
C LYS A 181 17.54 -2.05 10.57
N ILE A 182 16.37 -1.43 10.74
CA ILE A 182 15.33 -1.93 11.65
C ILE A 182 14.90 -3.34 11.23
N ALA A 183 14.60 -3.53 9.94
CA ALA A 183 14.21 -4.84 9.41
C ALA A 183 15.31 -5.90 9.59
N GLU A 184 16.57 -5.55 9.33
CA GLU A 184 17.72 -6.43 9.51
C GLU A 184 17.94 -6.81 10.97
N ARG A 185 17.87 -5.82 11.89
CA ARG A 185 18.02 -6.04 13.33
C ARG A 185 16.93 -6.93 13.90
N ALA A 186 15.70 -6.77 13.42
CA ALA A 186 14.57 -7.61 13.79
C ALA A 186 14.54 -8.97 13.07
N GLY A 187 15.47 -9.22 12.14
CA GLY A 187 15.54 -10.48 11.39
C GLY A 187 14.34 -10.72 10.46
N LEU A 188 13.67 -9.65 9.99
CA LEU A 188 12.48 -9.79 9.16
C LEU A 188 12.81 -10.47 7.83
N ALA A 189 11.95 -11.40 7.39
CA ALA A 189 12.12 -12.14 6.13
C ALA A 189 12.31 -11.20 4.92
N THR A 190 11.63 -10.05 4.93
CA THR A 190 11.70 -9.04 3.87
C THR A 190 12.91 -8.10 3.94
N ALA A 191 13.79 -8.19 4.94
CA ALA A 191 14.86 -7.21 5.18
C ALA A 191 15.78 -6.99 3.96
N LYS A 192 16.13 -8.08 3.28
CA LYS A 192 16.99 -8.07 2.08
C LYS A 192 16.21 -8.02 0.76
N LYS A 193 14.88 -7.96 0.81
CA LYS A 193 14.05 -7.90 -0.40
C LYS A 193 14.33 -6.59 -1.16
N LYS A 194 14.50 -6.72 -2.47
CA LYS A 194 14.64 -5.56 -3.37
C LYS A 194 13.31 -4.81 -3.43
N ILE A 195 13.38 -3.51 -3.68
CA ILE A 195 12.19 -2.67 -3.78
C ILE A 195 11.47 -3.02 -5.09
N GLN A 196 10.23 -3.50 -5.01
CA GLN A 196 9.29 -3.50 -6.14
C GLN A 196 8.71 -2.08 -6.23
N GLN A 197 8.74 -1.45 -7.41
CA GLN A 197 7.99 -0.21 -7.65
C GLN A 197 6.50 -0.57 -7.80
N GLU A 198 5.62 0.10 -7.06
CA GLU A 198 4.19 -0.25 -6.90
C GLU A 198 3.41 -0.33 -8.23
N PHE A 199 3.76 0.46 -9.26
CA PHE A 199 3.12 0.40 -10.59
C PHE A 199 3.95 -0.29 -11.68
N ALA A 200 5.26 -0.41 -11.51
CA ALA A 200 6.14 -0.80 -12.62
C ALA A 200 6.11 -2.30 -12.94
N LEU A 201 5.32 -3.13 -12.24
CA LEU A 201 5.22 -4.56 -12.57
C LEU A 201 4.01 -4.88 -13.44
N SER A 202 2.80 -4.47 -13.04
CA SER A 202 1.56 -4.84 -13.77
C SER A 202 1.52 -4.23 -15.16
N VAL A 203 1.83 -2.94 -15.29
CA VAL A 203 1.72 -2.24 -16.58
C VAL A 203 2.98 -2.38 -17.43
N LYS A 204 4.17 -2.58 -16.85
CA LYS A 204 5.40 -2.68 -17.67
C LYS A 204 5.45 -3.98 -18.49
N ARG A 205 4.88 -5.09 -18.00
CA ARG A 205 4.65 -6.30 -18.81
C ARG A 205 3.63 -6.06 -19.92
N THR A 206 2.51 -5.42 -19.58
CA THR A 206 1.44 -5.10 -20.54
C THR A 206 1.85 -4.08 -21.60
N LEU A 207 2.69 -3.10 -21.28
CA LEU A 207 3.18 -2.09 -22.23
C LEU A 207 4.18 -2.68 -23.22
N ASN A 208 5.08 -3.56 -22.77
CA ASN A 208 6.10 -4.16 -23.64
C ASN A 208 5.53 -5.19 -24.63
N ASN A 209 4.43 -5.88 -24.30
CA ASN A 209 3.84 -6.90 -25.17
C ASN A 209 2.46 -6.53 -25.75
N SER A 210 1.77 -5.49 -25.27
CA SER A 210 0.29 -5.51 -25.40
C SER A 210 -0.46 -4.18 -25.38
N LEU A 211 0.16 -3.01 -25.56
CA LEU A 211 -0.70 -1.85 -25.92
C LEU A 211 -1.52 -2.20 -27.17
N VAL A 212 -0.87 -2.77 -28.19
CA VAL A 212 -1.53 -3.20 -29.43
C VAL A 212 -2.57 -4.31 -29.21
N ASN A 213 -2.32 -5.31 -28.35
CA ASN A 213 -3.28 -6.40 -28.11
C ASN A 213 -4.51 -5.98 -27.29
N ILE A 214 -4.35 -5.08 -26.31
CA ILE A 214 -5.49 -4.51 -25.58
C ILE A 214 -6.34 -3.62 -26.51
N TYR A 215 -5.72 -2.95 -27.48
CA TYR A 215 -6.45 -2.19 -28.51
C TYR A 215 -7.26 -3.08 -29.47
N GLN A 216 -6.92 -4.35 -29.67
CA GLN A 216 -7.61 -5.21 -30.65
C GLN A 216 -8.74 -6.07 -30.08
N HIS A 217 -8.70 -6.46 -28.80
CA HIS A 217 -9.68 -7.39 -28.21
C HIS A 217 -11.07 -6.82 -27.87
N LYS A 218 -11.33 -5.52 -28.08
CA LYS A 218 -12.67 -4.93 -27.91
C LYS A 218 -13.26 -4.26 -29.17
N LYS A 219 -12.68 -4.49 -30.36
CA LYS A 219 -13.37 -4.20 -31.63
C LYS A 219 -14.23 -5.35 -32.14
N VAL A 220 -14.31 -6.46 -31.40
CA VAL A 220 -15.12 -7.64 -31.73
C VAL A 220 -15.89 -8.11 -30.50
N VAL A 221 -16.80 -7.28 -29.98
CA VAL A 221 -18.09 -7.68 -29.37
C VAL A 221 -19.05 -6.51 -29.58
#